data_AF-A0A7C6SCT5-F1
#
_entry.id   AF-A0A7C6SCT5-F1
#
_cell.length_a   1.000
_cell.length_b   1.000
_cell.length_c   1.000
_cell.angle_alpha   90.00
_cell.angle_beta   90.00
_cell.angle_gamma   90.00
#
_symmetry.space_group_name_H-M   'P 1'
#
loop_
_entity.id
_entity.type
_entity.pdbx_description
1 polymer ?
#
loop_
_entity_poly.entity_id
_entity_poly.type
_entity_poly.pdbx_seq_one_letter_code
_entity_poly.pdbx_strand_id
1 'polypeptide(L)'
;MRSDIEIINDSKMVEIKKLVEKYDILEDELIPYGKYIAKVDFPIYKRLENKKDGKLILVTAITPTPAGEGKSTTTIGLVDSLNKLGYNTIGCIREPSLGPVFGVKGGAAGGGYAQVNPMVDLNLHFTGDIHAITTANNLVSA
;
A
#
# COMPACT_ATOMS: atom_id res chain seq x y z
N MET A 1 13.36 10.85 19.36
CA MET A 1 12.48 10.78 18.18
C MET A 1 11.44 9.71 18.47
N ARG A 2 10.17 9.90 18.09
CA ARG A 2 9.14 8.88 18.29
C ARG A 2 9.46 7.66 17.42
N SER A 3 9.12 6.46 17.89
CA SER A 3 9.26 5.24 17.09
C SER A 3 8.18 5.18 15.99
N ASP A 4 8.41 4.36 14.95
CA ASP A 4 7.46 4.22 13.84
C ASP A 4 6.08 3.74 14.32
N ILE A 5 6.04 2.82 15.29
CA ILE A 5 4.81 2.32 15.90
C ILE A 5 4.10 3.40 16.73
N GLU A 6 4.84 4.26 17.43
CA GLU A 6 4.21 5.37 18.15
C GLU A 6 3.58 6.39 17.20
N ILE A 7 4.24 6.66 16.06
CA ILE A 7 3.69 7.57 15.03
C ILE A 7 2.43 6.94 14.41
N ILE A 8 2.44 5.63 14.16
CA ILE A 8 1.31 4.97 13.51
C ILE A 8 0.08 4.88 14.40
N ASN A 9 0.25 4.58 15.69
CA ASN A 9 -0.85 4.46 16.64
C ASN A 9 -1.57 5.80 16.89
N ASP A 10 -0.85 6.92 16.77
CA ASP A 10 -1.42 8.26 16.89
C ASP A 10 -2.06 8.78 15.60
N SER A 11 -1.88 8.08 14.48
CA SER A 11 -2.36 8.54 13.18
C SER A 11 -3.89 8.44 13.08
N LYS A 12 -4.51 9.51 12.58
CA LYS A 12 -5.96 9.52 12.30
C LYS A 12 -6.20 8.95 10.92
N MET A 13 -6.68 7.71 10.86
CA MET A 13 -7.05 7.07 9.61
C MET A 13 -8.36 7.66 9.05
N VAL A 14 -8.43 7.73 7.73
CA VAL A 14 -9.64 8.09 6.97
C VAL A 14 -10.24 6.81 6.41
N GLU A 15 -11.55 6.65 6.52
CA GLU A 15 -12.25 5.49 5.95
C GLU A 15 -11.98 5.37 4.45
N ILE A 16 -11.76 4.14 3.98
CA ILE A 16 -11.30 3.89 2.60
C ILE A 16 -12.28 4.44 1.57
N LYS A 17 -13.58 4.36 1.85
CA LYS A 17 -14.65 4.89 0.98
C LYS A 17 -14.46 6.39 0.70
N LYS A 18 -14.22 7.18 1.76
CA LYS A 18 -13.98 8.63 1.64
C LYS A 18 -12.65 8.95 0.96
N LEU A 19 -11.63 8.11 1.17
CA LEU A 19 -10.30 8.31 0.59
C LEU A 19 -10.33 8.19 -0.93
N VAL A 20 -11.11 7.26 -1.47
CA VAL A 20 -11.11 6.95 -2.91
C VAL A 20 -12.04 7.81 -3.75
N GLU A 21 -12.99 8.53 -3.14
CA GLU A 21 -13.91 9.46 -3.82
C GLU A 21 -13.18 10.44 -4.75
N LYS A 22 -12.03 10.96 -4.32
CA LYS A 22 -11.23 11.91 -5.12
C LYS A 22 -10.50 11.28 -6.31
N TYR A 23 -10.51 9.96 -6.43
CA TYR A 23 -9.83 9.19 -7.49
C TYR A 23 -10.81 8.57 -8.49
N ASP A 24 -12.07 8.99 -8.51
CA ASP A 24 -13.09 8.47 -9.46
C ASP A 24 -13.30 6.95 -9.34
N ILE A 25 -13.12 6.40 -8.13
CA ILE A 25 -13.45 5.01 -7.79
C ILE A 25 -14.84 5.02 -7.13
N LEU A 26 -15.76 4.24 -7.69
CA LEU A 26 -17.15 4.19 -7.22
C LEU A 26 -17.28 3.25 -6.02
N GLU A 27 -18.28 3.47 -5.18
CA GLU A 27 -18.47 2.67 -3.96
C GLU A 27 -18.80 1.20 -4.27
N ASP A 28 -19.53 0.94 -5.35
CA ASP A 28 -19.89 -0.40 -5.83
C ASP A 28 -18.70 -1.16 -6.46
N GLU A 29 -17.61 -0.46 -6.76
CA GLU A 29 -16.34 -1.04 -7.22
C GLU A 29 -15.41 -1.40 -6.05
N LEU A 30 -15.81 -1.14 -4.80
CA LEU A 30 -15.03 -1.49 -3.62
C LEU A 30 -15.55 -2.79 -3.00
N ILE A 31 -14.62 -3.68 -2.68
CA ILE A 31 -14.86 -4.86 -1.84
C ILE A 31 -14.17 -4.62 -0.50
N PRO A 32 -14.89 -4.17 0.54
CA PRO A 32 -14.27 -3.73 1.79
C PRO A 32 -13.71 -4.89 2.62
N TYR A 33 -12.54 -4.67 3.21
CA TYR A 33 -11.91 -5.49 4.25
C TYR A 33 -11.83 -4.64 5.52
N GLY A 34 -12.93 -4.60 6.27
CA GLY A 34 -13.11 -3.65 7.35
C GLY A 34 -13.33 -2.22 6.84
N LYS A 35 -12.89 -1.21 7.63
CA LYS A 35 -13.17 0.21 7.37
C LYS A 35 -12.11 0.94 6.55
N TYR A 36 -10.88 0.44 6.57
CA TYR A 36 -9.70 1.16 6.07
C TYR A 36 -8.99 0.47 4.91
N ILE A 37 -9.41 -0.76 4.57
CA ILE A 37 -8.85 -1.53 3.46
C ILE A 37 -10.02 -1.93 2.55
N ALA A 38 -9.79 -1.92 1.24
CA ALA A 38 -10.70 -2.48 0.26
C ALA A 38 -9.89 -3.03 -0.92
N LYS A 39 -10.41 -4.06 -1.58
CA LYS A 39 -10.03 -4.38 -2.95
C LYS A 39 -10.84 -3.50 -3.90
N VAL A 40 -10.26 -3.20 -5.05
CA VAL A 40 -10.96 -2.56 -6.17
C VAL A 40 -11.31 -3.65 -7.17
N ASP A 41 -12.58 -3.73 -7.55
CA ASP A 41 -13.06 -4.73 -8.49
C ASP A 41 -12.60 -4.43 -9.93
N PHE A 42 -12.28 -5.48 -10.69
CA PHE A 42 -11.70 -5.37 -12.03
C PHE A 42 -12.57 -4.68 -13.10
N PRO A 43 -13.92 -4.68 -13.04
CA PRO A 43 -14.76 -3.97 -14.02
C PRO A 43 -14.43 -2.48 -14.16
N ILE A 44 -13.80 -1.86 -13.16
CA ILE A 44 -13.32 -0.47 -13.21
C ILE A 44 -12.45 -0.21 -14.45
N TYR A 45 -11.62 -1.17 -14.87
CA TYR A 45 -10.75 -1.02 -16.03
C TYR A 45 -11.52 -0.79 -17.33
N LYS A 46 -12.69 -1.43 -17.48
CA LYS A 46 -13.56 -1.22 -18.64
C LYS A 46 -14.19 0.17 -18.60
N ARG A 47 -14.64 0.62 -17.42
CA ARG A 47 -15.21 1.97 -17.25
C ARG A 47 -14.19 3.07 -17.57
N LEU A 48 -12.92 2.83 -17.22
CA LEU A 48 -11.83 3.78 -17.40
C LEU A 48 -11.07 3.61 -18.73
N GLU A 49 -11.47 2.69 -19.62
CA GLU A 49 -10.69 2.35 -20.83
C GLU A 49 -10.44 3.54 -21.78
N ASN A 50 -11.35 4.52 -21.78
CA ASN A 50 -11.27 5.71 -22.63
C ASN A 50 -10.63 6.92 -21.91
N LYS A 51 -10.18 6.75 -20.66
CA LYS A 51 -9.47 7.79 -19.91
C LYS A 51 -8.00 7.77 -20.30
N LYS A 52 -7.38 8.95 -20.35
CA LYS A 52 -5.95 9.08 -20.60
C LYS A 52 -5.17 8.67 -19.36
N ASP A 53 -4.12 7.88 -19.55
CA ASP A 53 -3.18 7.53 -18.49
C ASP A 53 -2.54 8.77 -17.84
N GLY A 54 -2.35 8.67 -16.52
CA GLY A 54 -1.60 9.64 -15.74
C GLY A 54 -0.09 9.58 -16.00
N LYS A 55 0.67 10.33 -15.20
CA LYS A 55 2.14 10.24 -15.23
C LYS A 55 2.59 9.07 -14.35
N LEU A 56 3.42 8.20 -14.92
CA LEU A 56 4.07 7.12 -14.18
C LEU A 56 5.45 7.57 -13.70
N ILE A 57 5.66 7.58 -12.38
CA ILE A 57 6.93 7.91 -11.74
C ILE A 57 7.47 6.65 -11.06
N LEU A 58 8.63 6.18 -11.50
CA LEU A 58 9.32 5.03 -10.91
C LEU A 58 10.34 5.52 -9.87
N VAL A 59 10.20 5.06 -8.63
CA VAL A 59 11.19 5.29 -7.57
C VAL A 59 12.11 4.07 -7.48
N THR A 60 13.41 4.29 -7.65
CA THR A 60 14.46 3.27 -7.53
C THR A 60 15.52 3.69 -6.52
N ALA A 61 16.45 2.79 -6.21
CA ALA A 61 17.58 3.03 -5.33
C ALA A 61 18.86 2.42 -5.92
N ILE A 62 20.01 2.80 -5.35
CA ILE A 62 21.29 2.14 -5.58
C ILE A 62 21.26 0.69 -5.06
N THR A 63 22.34 -0.05 -5.30
CA THR A 63 22.55 -1.38 -4.71
C THR A 63 22.38 -1.31 -3.18
N PRO A 64 21.52 -2.15 -2.58
CA PRO A 64 21.24 -2.08 -1.14
C PRO A 64 22.48 -2.26 -0.29
N THR A 65 22.63 -1.40 0.72
CA THR A 65 23.66 -1.52 1.76
C THR A 65 23.04 -1.85 3.11
N PRO A 66 23.82 -2.33 4.10
CA PRO A 66 23.34 -2.55 5.46
C PRO A 66 22.77 -1.29 6.15
N ALA A 67 23.13 -0.09 5.69
CA ALA A 67 22.61 1.17 6.23
C ALA A 67 21.13 1.41 5.86
N GLY A 68 20.66 0.81 4.76
CA GLY A 68 19.30 0.97 4.26
C GLY A 68 19.12 2.25 3.44
N GLU A 69 18.36 2.14 2.35
CA GLU A 69 18.26 3.22 1.35
C GLU A 69 16.95 4.03 1.43
N GLY A 70 16.03 3.66 2.32
CA GLY A 70 14.77 4.40 2.53
C GLY A 70 13.83 4.44 1.33
N LYS A 71 13.96 3.53 0.34
CA LYS A 71 13.16 3.57 -0.91
C LYS A 71 11.66 3.70 -0.69
N SER A 72 11.07 2.86 0.17
CA SER A 72 9.61 2.91 0.45
C SER A 72 9.22 4.22 1.13
N THR A 73 10.03 4.71 2.07
CA THR A 73 9.83 5.99 2.75
C THR A 73 9.84 7.15 1.75
N THR A 74 10.77 7.14 0.80
CA THR A 74 10.83 8.13 -0.29
C THR A 74 9.62 8.04 -1.21
N THR A 75 9.17 6.84 -1.58
CA THR A 75 7.95 6.67 -2.39
C THR A 75 6.73 7.28 -1.71
N ILE A 76 6.52 6.98 -0.42
CA ILE A 76 5.36 7.49 0.33
C ILE A 76 5.47 9.01 0.51
N GLY A 77 6.64 9.52 0.91
CA GLY A 77 6.87 10.95 1.08
C GLY A 77 6.69 11.74 -0.23
N LEU A 78 7.06 11.17 -1.37
CA LEU A 78 6.82 11.77 -2.69
C LEU A 78 5.33 11.89 -2.99
N VAL A 79 4.56 10.82 -2.75
CA VAL A 79 3.09 10.81 -2.94
C VAL A 79 2.41 11.85 -2.05
N ASP A 80 2.80 11.91 -0.77
CA ASP A 80 2.27 12.89 0.17
C ASP A 80 2.60 14.32 -0.26
N SER A 81 3.84 14.56 -0.72
CA SER A 81 4.29 15.87 -1.15
C SER A 81 3.56 16.33 -2.43
N LEU A 82 3.36 15.45 -3.40
CA LEU A 82 2.62 15.76 -4.62
C LEU A 82 1.14 16.07 -4.31
N ASN A 83 0.50 15.32 -3.41
CA ASN A 83 -0.85 15.63 -2.96
C ASN A 83 -0.91 16.98 -2.22
N LYS A 84 0.08 17.32 -1.38
CA LYS A 84 0.18 18.64 -0.74
C LYS A 84 0.32 19.80 -1.74
N LEU A 85 0.93 19.54 -2.90
CA LEU A 85 1.05 20.51 -3.99
C LEU A 85 -0.20 20.58 -4.89
N GLY A 86 -1.24 19.78 -4.62
CA GLY A 86 -2.50 19.77 -5.37
C GLY A 86 -2.55 18.80 -6.54
N TYR A 87 -1.60 17.87 -6.68
CA TYR A 87 -1.65 16.82 -7.70
C TYR A 87 -2.37 15.58 -7.18
N ASN A 88 -3.36 15.08 -7.94
CA ASN A 88 -4.02 13.81 -7.67
C ASN A 88 -3.04 12.64 -7.90
N THR A 89 -2.46 12.12 -6.82
CA THR A 89 -1.36 11.14 -6.89
C THR A 89 -1.65 9.92 -6.01
N ILE A 90 -1.46 8.72 -6.56
CA ILE A 90 -1.57 7.43 -5.85
C ILE A 90 -0.19 6.77 -5.81
N GLY A 91 0.15 6.18 -4.65
CA GLY A 91 1.35 5.35 -4.50
C GLY A 91 1.03 3.88 -4.65
N CYS A 92 1.87 3.15 -5.37
CA CYS A 92 1.80 1.69 -5.49
C CYS A 92 3.03 1.06 -4.81
N ILE A 93 2.80 0.16 -3.84
CA ILE A 93 3.84 -0.59 -3.14
C ILE A 93 3.50 -2.08 -3.13
N ARG A 94 4.50 -2.92 -2.83
CA ARG A 94 4.33 -4.37 -2.73
C ARG A 94 3.84 -4.75 -1.33
N GLU A 95 2.95 -5.73 -1.26
CA GLU A 95 2.65 -6.43 -0.01
C GLU A 95 3.93 -7.15 0.49
N PRO A 96 4.29 -7.00 1.77
CA PRO A 96 5.41 -7.73 2.35
C PRO A 96 5.06 -9.20 2.59
N SER A 97 6.08 -10.06 2.55
CA SER A 97 5.92 -11.45 2.99
C SER A 97 5.68 -11.51 4.50
N LEU A 98 4.80 -12.43 4.91
CA LEU A 98 4.50 -12.71 6.32
C LEU A 98 5.70 -13.27 7.10
N GLY A 99 6.54 -14.10 6.47
CA GLY A 99 7.62 -14.81 7.17
C GLY A 99 8.62 -13.90 7.90
N PRO A 100 9.21 -12.88 7.22
CA PRO A 100 10.16 -11.96 7.84
C PRO A 100 9.66 -11.20 9.08
N VAL A 101 8.34 -11.04 9.25
CA VAL A 101 7.73 -10.36 10.40
C VAL A 101 7.98 -11.09 11.70
N PHE A 102 8.04 -12.42 11.67
CA PHE A 102 8.32 -13.26 12.83
C PHE A 102 9.83 -13.53 13.03
N GLY A 103 10.67 -12.97 12.17
CA GLY A 103 12.12 -13.07 12.25
C GLY A 103 12.76 -11.75 12.65
N VAL A 104 13.40 -11.10 11.69
CA VAL A 104 14.29 -9.95 11.93
C VAL A 104 13.66 -8.62 11.48
N LYS A 105 12.60 -8.64 10.65
CA LYS A 105 12.14 -7.45 9.92
C LYS A 105 10.71 -7.09 10.29
N GLY A 106 10.55 -6.14 11.21
CA GLY A 106 9.26 -5.54 11.56
C GLY A 106 9.04 -4.24 10.78
N GLY A 107 8.23 -4.29 9.71
CA GLY A 107 7.74 -3.08 9.01
C GLY A 107 8.34 -2.87 7.63
N ALA A 108 7.53 -3.09 6.59
CA ALA A 108 7.94 -2.92 5.19
C ALA A 108 7.31 -1.70 4.49
N ALA A 109 6.50 -0.92 5.21
CA ALA A 109 5.58 0.05 4.64
C ALA A 109 5.98 1.51 4.91
N GLY A 110 7.27 1.82 4.79
CA GLY A 110 7.82 3.16 5.02
C GLY A 110 8.53 3.30 6.37
N GLY A 111 8.64 4.53 6.86
CA GLY A 111 9.24 4.85 8.16
C GLY A 111 9.07 6.34 8.53
N GLY A 112 9.13 6.67 9.81
CA GLY A 112 8.92 8.01 10.33
C GLY A 112 7.50 8.51 10.05
N TYR A 113 7.34 9.72 9.50
CA TYR A 113 6.02 10.27 9.15
C TYR A 113 5.51 9.85 7.76
N ALA A 114 6.32 9.08 7.01
CA ALA A 114 5.96 8.58 5.69
C ALA A 114 5.76 7.06 5.76
N GLN A 115 4.56 6.65 6.17
CA GLN A 115 4.16 5.26 6.38
C GLN A 115 2.79 4.97 5.75
N VAL A 116 2.53 3.70 5.41
CA VAL A 116 1.19 3.23 4.98
C VAL A 116 0.45 2.55 6.13
N ASN A 117 -0.84 2.88 6.24
CA ASN A 117 -1.76 2.35 7.24
C ASN A 117 -2.90 1.54 6.62
N PRO A 118 -3.44 0.53 7.32
CA PRO A 118 -3.02 0.05 8.65
C PRO A 118 -1.82 -0.93 8.57
N MET A 119 -0.73 -0.62 9.28
CA MET A 119 0.54 -1.35 9.17
C MET A 119 0.48 -2.78 9.70
N VAL A 120 -0.33 -3.04 10.74
CA VAL A 120 -0.48 -4.38 11.32
C VAL A 120 -1.12 -5.34 10.32
N ASP A 121 -2.24 -4.93 9.71
CA ASP A 121 -2.92 -5.74 8.70
C ASP A 121 -2.01 -5.97 7.49
N LEU A 122 -1.31 -4.93 7.01
CA LEU A 122 -0.41 -5.01 5.86
C LEU A 122 0.77 -5.96 6.07
N ASN A 123 1.28 -6.08 7.29
CA ASN A 123 2.40 -6.98 7.59
C ASN A 123 1.95 -8.42 7.91
N LEU A 124 0.66 -8.66 8.16
CA LEU A 124 0.15 -9.98 8.53
C LEU A 124 -0.57 -10.64 7.35
N HIS A 125 -1.88 -10.83 7.47
CA HIS A 125 -2.67 -11.53 6.45
C HIS A 125 -3.22 -10.61 5.38
N PHE A 126 -3.16 -9.30 5.61
CA PHE A 126 -3.73 -8.26 4.77
C PHE A 126 -5.08 -8.66 4.19
N THR A 127 -5.20 -8.80 2.87
CA THR A 127 -6.44 -9.23 2.21
C THR A 127 -6.44 -10.69 1.75
N GLY A 128 -5.40 -11.46 2.14
CA GLY A 128 -5.27 -12.88 1.86
C GLY A 128 -4.61 -13.24 0.53
N ASP A 129 -3.98 -12.28 -0.16
CA ASP A 129 -3.43 -12.50 -1.50
C ASP A 129 -2.30 -13.53 -1.52
N ILE A 130 -1.38 -13.44 -0.55
CA ILE A 130 -0.30 -14.42 -0.40
C ILE A 130 -0.85 -15.82 -0.08
N HIS A 131 -1.96 -15.93 0.67
CA HIS A 131 -2.60 -17.21 0.95
C HIS A 131 -3.18 -17.82 -0.32
N ALA A 132 -3.88 -17.03 -1.14
CA ALA A 132 -4.43 -17.49 -2.41
C ALA A 132 -3.32 -17.99 -3.37
N ILE A 133 -2.22 -17.25 -3.48
CA ILE A 133 -1.03 -17.65 -4.26
C ILE A 133 -0.44 -18.97 -3.72
N THR A 134 -0.31 -19.09 -2.39
CA THR A 134 0.21 -20.29 -1.75
C THR A 134 -0.66 -21.51 -2.05
N THR A 135 -1.98 -21.37 -1.91
CA THR A 135 -2.93 -22.46 -2.21
C THR A 135 -2.88 -22.88 -3.67
N ALA A 136 -2.84 -21.93 -4.61
CA ALA A 136 -2.74 -22.22 -6.04
C ALA A 136 -1.42 -22.95 -6.38
N ASN A 137 -0.29 -22.49 -5.83
CA ASN A 137 1.01 -23.13 -6.02
C ASN A 137 1.02 -24.57 -5.50
N ASN A 138 0.48 -24.79 -4.30
CA ASN A 138 0.44 -26.11 -3.69
C ASN A 138 -0.52 -27.05 -4.43
N LEU A 139 -1.62 -26.54 -4.98
CA LEU A 139 -2.55 -27.33 -5.80
C LEU A 139 -1.88 -27.87 -7.06
N VAL A 140 -1.01 -27.09 -7.73
CA VAL A 140 -0.27 -27.55 -8.91
C VAL A 140 0.80 -28.59 -8.55
N SER A 141 1.29 -28.55 -7.30
CA SER A 141 2.36 -29.44 -6.83
C SER A 141 1.86 -30.79 -6.30
N ALA A 142 0.60 -30.83 -5.84
CA ALA A 142 -0.05 -32.02 -5.26
C ALA A 142 -0.54 -32.99 -6.35
#